data_AF-A0A7C5DY74-F1
#
_entry.id   AF-A0A7C5DY74-F1
#
_cell.length_a   1.000
_cell.length_b   1.000
_cell.length_c   1.000
_cell.angle_alpha   90.00
_cell.angle_beta   90.00
_cell.angle_gamma   90.00
#
_symmetry.space_group_name_H-M   'P 1'
#
loop_
_entity.id
_entity.type
_entity.pdbx_description
1 polymer ?
#
loop_
_entity_poly.entity_id
_entity_poly.type
_entity_poly.pdbx_seq_one_letter_code
_entity_poly.pdbx_strand_id
1 'polypeptide(L)'
;MFDLMGLPCRGCCLINRQEAYRWLVVKLKQLNRILTAMIRKLKIQHIWLSAMFLLVSAIPGVGWTETVNYELTIAQKKVTISGTTAEGMTLNGSIPGPTLRFKEGDTARIQVHNRMSVATSIHWHGLLVPPNMDGVPYVSFPPIQPGATFTYEFPIRQSGTYWYHSHSNLQEQSGVYGSIVIEPQHGDRRADSDHVILLSDWTTEDPHSVLRSLKRGSEWYALDKGSSQSILGAAIVGKLGDYFVRELQRMPAMDIADVAYDYFLANGQPETNIKATGGETVRLRIINGSATTYFHLEYAGGPMKIIAADGLDVQPIAQQRFLISVAETYDVLVKIPQNGAYEFRATAQDASGYASVWLGGGQRYPAPDIPQPNLYQPMHRGSQSSIWAFTPSSAMGMPDDEIVSGKFDQPGMMGMQGMSMAQEQEGMKHSGHAAPVNPEMSPE
;
A
#
# COMPACT_ATOMS: atom_id res chain seq x y z
N MET A 1 -106.91 -20.34 38.12
CA MET A 1 -107.92 -19.56 38.86
C MET A 1 -108.03 -18.20 38.18
N PHE A 2 -109.13 -17.99 37.45
CA PHE A 2 -109.77 -16.74 37.00
C PHE A 2 -108.95 -15.58 36.41
N ASP A 3 -108.94 -15.51 35.07
CA ASP A 3 -109.77 -14.61 34.22
C ASP A 3 -110.16 -13.20 34.73
N LEU A 4 -109.92 -12.17 33.90
CA LEU A 4 -110.88 -11.15 33.38
C LEU A 4 -110.39 -9.68 33.24
N MET A 5 -110.71 -9.13 32.06
CA MET A 5 -111.26 -7.80 31.75
C MET A 5 -110.36 -6.54 31.56
N GLY A 6 -110.57 -5.86 30.42
CA GLY A 6 -110.93 -4.42 30.42
C GLY A 6 -110.01 -3.42 29.71
N LEU A 7 -110.29 -3.12 28.43
CA LEU A 7 -109.93 -1.88 27.69
C LEU A 7 -110.70 -0.65 28.27
N PRO A 8 -110.32 0.66 28.02
CA PRO A 8 -110.07 1.23 26.68
C PRO A 8 -109.03 2.38 26.54
N CYS A 9 -108.74 2.71 25.27
CA CYS A 9 -107.84 3.76 24.78
C CYS A 9 -108.39 5.20 24.87
N ARG A 10 -107.50 6.20 25.07
CA ARG A 10 -107.20 7.35 24.17
C ARG A 10 -106.49 8.51 24.91
N GLY A 11 -105.43 9.08 24.33
CA GLY A 11 -104.98 10.45 24.66
C GLY A 11 -103.48 10.78 24.49
N CYS A 12 -103.09 11.19 23.27
CA CYS A 12 -102.03 12.16 22.91
C CYS A 12 -100.64 12.17 23.62
N CYS A 13 -99.58 11.89 22.85
CA CYS A 13 -98.45 12.83 22.73
C CYS A 13 -97.70 12.60 21.41
N LEU A 14 -98.09 13.38 20.39
CA LEU A 14 -97.40 13.51 19.11
C LEU A 14 -96.08 14.26 19.34
N ILE A 15 -94.97 13.53 19.52
CA ILE A 15 -93.64 14.11 19.27
C ILE A 15 -93.53 14.26 17.76
N ASN A 16 -93.48 15.52 17.34
CA ASN A 16 -93.49 15.95 15.95
C ASN A 16 -92.32 15.30 15.19
N ARG A 17 -92.61 14.45 14.18
CA ARG A 17 -91.59 13.80 13.34
C ARG A 17 -90.58 14.81 12.76
N GLN A 18 -90.97 16.06 12.55
CA GLN A 18 -90.08 17.13 12.10
C GLN A 18 -89.02 17.52 13.15
N GLU A 19 -89.33 17.49 14.45
CA GLU A 19 -88.36 17.82 15.50
C GLU A 19 -87.35 16.71 15.70
N ALA A 20 -87.78 15.44 15.64
CA ALA A 20 -86.89 14.29 15.66
C ALA A 20 -85.93 14.29 14.45
N TYR A 21 -86.43 14.65 13.25
CA TYR A 21 -85.59 14.78 12.06
C TYR A 21 -84.61 15.95 12.17
N ARG A 22 -85.03 17.11 12.68
CA ARG A 22 -84.13 18.25 12.93
C ARG A 22 -83.04 17.90 13.93
N TRP A 23 -83.40 17.20 15.01
CA TRP A 23 -82.43 16.75 16.02
C TRP A 23 -81.42 15.76 15.46
N LEU A 24 -81.87 14.80 14.65
CA LEU A 24 -81.00 13.84 13.96
C LEU A 24 -80.06 14.53 12.97
N VAL A 25 -80.55 15.49 12.17
CA VAL A 25 -79.73 16.25 11.21
C VAL A 25 -78.70 17.12 11.94
N VAL A 26 -79.04 17.72 13.08
CA VAL A 26 -78.10 18.49 13.90
C VAL A 26 -77.02 17.58 14.49
N LYS A 27 -77.39 16.41 15.03
CA LYS A 27 -76.43 15.42 15.54
C LYS A 27 -75.52 14.88 14.43
N LEU A 28 -76.05 14.59 13.25
CA LEU A 28 -75.26 14.14 12.09
C LEU A 28 -74.29 15.22 11.61
N LYS A 29 -74.70 16.49 11.57
CA LYS A 29 -73.81 17.62 11.26
C LYS A 29 -72.71 17.79 12.31
N GLN A 30 -73.03 17.57 13.59
CA GLN A 30 -72.06 17.65 14.68
C GLN A 30 -71.06 16.50 14.63
N LEU A 31 -71.52 15.27 14.39
CA LEU A 31 -70.67 14.10 14.14
C LEU A 31 -69.78 14.29 12.91
N ASN A 32 -70.31 14.81 11.81
CA ASN A 32 -69.53 15.07 10.60
C ASN A 32 -68.45 16.15 10.85
N ARG A 33 -68.75 17.20 11.64
CA ARG A 33 -67.77 18.20 12.05
C ARG A 33 -66.65 17.60 12.92
N ILE A 34 -66.98 16.73 13.87
CA ILE A 34 -66.00 16.05 14.72
C ILE A 34 -65.14 15.10 13.89
N LEU A 35 -65.75 14.31 12.99
CA LEU A 35 -65.04 13.39 12.11
C LEU A 35 -64.11 14.14 11.14
N THR A 36 -64.57 15.25 10.56
CA THR A 36 -63.76 16.10 9.68
C THR A 36 -62.58 16.74 10.43
N ALA A 37 -62.79 17.16 11.68
CA ALA A 37 -61.72 17.70 12.53
C ALA A 37 -60.70 16.62 12.93
N MET A 38 -61.14 15.39 13.22
CA MET A 38 -60.25 14.25 13.48
C MET A 38 -59.44 13.87 12.23
N ILE A 39 -60.07 13.78 11.06
CA ILE A 39 -59.38 13.47 9.80
C ILE A 39 -58.35 14.56 9.45
N ARG A 40 -58.67 15.85 9.69
CA ARG A 40 -57.70 16.94 9.53
C ARG A 40 -56.52 16.80 10.51
N LYS A 41 -56.77 16.49 11.78
CA LYS A 41 -55.69 16.25 12.77
C LYS A 41 -54.80 15.08 12.38
N LEU A 42 -55.38 13.95 11.92
CA LEU A 42 -54.61 12.80 11.45
C LEU A 42 -53.79 13.10 10.19
N LYS A 43 -54.36 13.83 9.21
CA LYS A 43 -53.60 14.26 8.02
C LYS A 43 -52.47 15.22 8.39
N ILE A 44 -52.71 16.16 9.31
CA ILE A 44 -51.67 17.08 9.79
C ILE A 44 -50.57 16.29 10.52
N GLN A 45 -50.91 15.35 11.41
CA GLN A 45 -49.93 14.48 12.07
C GLN A 45 -49.11 13.64 11.08
N HIS A 46 -49.73 13.07 10.05
CA HIS A 46 -49.00 12.35 9.00
C HIS A 46 -48.08 13.27 8.19
N ILE A 47 -48.53 14.49 7.84
CA ILE A 47 -47.68 15.47 7.14
C ILE A 47 -46.48 15.86 8.01
N TRP A 48 -46.67 16.07 9.32
CA TRP A 48 -45.57 16.35 10.25
C TRP A 48 -44.63 15.16 10.43
N LEU A 49 -45.14 13.92 10.51
CA LEU A 49 -44.32 12.70 10.59
C LEU A 49 -43.54 12.46 9.31
N SER A 50 -44.14 12.66 8.13
CA SER A 50 -43.46 12.54 6.83
C SER A 50 -42.43 13.65 6.61
N ALA A 51 -42.74 14.89 7.01
CA ALA A 51 -41.79 16.00 6.95
C ALA A 51 -40.62 15.79 7.92
N MET A 52 -40.85 15.23 9.11
CA MET A 52 -39.81 14.90 10.08
C MET A 52 -38.94 13.72 9.60
N PHE A 53 -39.53 12.74 8.91
CA PHE A 53 -38.78 11.63 8.29
C PHE A 53 -37.91 12.12 7.12
N LEU A 54 -38.40 13.07 6.31
CA LEU A 54 -37.63 13.74 5.25
C LEU A 54 -36.53 14.67 5.81
N LEU A 55 -36.76 15.33 6.94
CA LEU A 55 -35.75 16.16 7.62
C LEU A 55 -34.64 15.33 8.27
N VAL A 56 -34.96 14.14 8.80
CA VAL A 56 -33.96 13.23 9.39
C VAL A 56 -33.17 12.47 8.32
N SER A 57 -33.77 12.18 7.15
CA SER A 57 -33.07 11.58 6.01
C SER A 57 -32.28 12.58 5.14
N ALA A 58 -32.48 13.88 5.36
CA ALA A 58 -31.72 14.96 4.74
C ALA A 58 -30.54 15.47 5.61
N ILE A 59 -30.24 14.80 6.72
CA ILE A 59 -28.94 14.97 7.39
C ILE A 59 -27.97 14.13 6.57
N PRO A 60 -27.14 14.71 5.67
CA PRO A 60 -26.03 13.96 5.10
C PRO A 60 -25.29 13.37 6.30
N GLY A 61 -25.02 12.05 6.26
CA GLY A 61 -24.20 11.42 7.27
C GLY A 61 -22.95 12.27 7.41
N VAL A 62 -22.84 12.98 8.53
CA VAL A 62 -21.63 13.70 8.88
C VAL A 62 -20.64 12.58 9.12
N GLY A 63 -19.89 12.22 8.09
CA GLY A 63 -18.65 11.49 8.27
C GLY A 63 -17.86 12.33 9.26
N TRP A 64 -17.66 11.80 10.46
CA TRP A 64 -16.89 12.47 11.48
C TRP A 64 -15.47 12.61 10.92
N THR A 65 -15.12 13.80 10.45
CA THR A 65 -13.73 14.13 10.19
C THR A 65 -13.09 14.36 11.55
N GLU A 66 -12.48 13.32 12.10
CA GLU A 66 -11.74 13.43 13.35
C GLU A 66 -10.39 14.10 13.04
N THR A 67 -10.03 15.13 13.82
CA THR A 67 -8.67 15.65 13.75
C THR A 67 -7.78 14.81 14.66
N VAL A 68 -6.93 13.98 14.05
CA VAL A 68 -5.99 13.12 14.77
C VAL A 68 -4.69 13.88 14.98
N ASN A 69 -4.30 14.03 16.24
CA ASN A 69 -3.15 14.84 16.64
C ASN A 69 -1.96 13.96 17.02
N TYR A 70 -0.78 14.30 16.49
CA TYR A 70 0.50 13.68 16.86
C TYR A 70 1.56 14.73 17.18
N GLU A 71 2.47 14.38 18.07
CA GLU A 71 3.69 15.14 18.35
C GLU A 71 4.92 14.27 18.05
N LEU A 72 5.79 14.77 17.18
CA LEU A 72 7.04 14.13 16.79
C LEU A 72 8.20 15.04 17.18
N THR A 73 9.06 14.56 18.06
CA THR A 73 10.28 15.25 18.45
C THR A 73 11.47 14.57 17.80
N ILE A 74 12.18 15.31 16.94
CA ILE A 74 13.41 14.85 16.31
C ILE A 74 14.59 15.31 17.16
N ALA A 75 15.44 14.38 17.58
CA ALA A 75 16.60 14.67 18.41
C ALA A 75 17.78 13.74 18.08
N GLN A 76 18.99 14.27 18.15
CA GLN A 76 20.22 13.49 18.09
C GLN A 76 20.42 12.71 19.40
N LYS A 77 20.69 11.41 19.29
CA LYS A 77 20.96 10.53 20.42
C LYS A 77 21.95 9.44 20.02
N LYS A 78 22.66 8.90 21.01
CA LYS A 78 23.37 7.64 20.85
C LYS A 78 22.37 6.50 20.76
N VAL A 79 22.52 5.69 19.72
CA VAL A 79 21.66 4.54 19.43
C VAL A 79 22.52 3.29 19.46
N THR A 80 22.08 2.30 20.23
CA THR A 80 22.78 1.02 20.37
C THR A 80 21.99 -0.06 19.64
N ILE A 81 22.63 -0.67 18.65
CA ILE A 81 22.10 -1.78 17.86
C ILE A 81 23.06 -2.96 18.00
N SER A 82 22.55 -4.09 18.49
CA SER A 82 23.35 -5.33 18.67
C SER A 82 24.67 -5.12 19.44
N GLY A 83 24.68 -4.22 20.42
CA GLY A 83 25.85 -3.91 21.25
C GLY A 83 26.76 -2.81 20.70
N THR A 84 26.59 -2.40 19.44
CA THR A 84 27.36 -1.32 18.82
C THR A 84 26.61 0.00 18.95
N THR A 85 27.29 1.05 19.39
CA THR A 85 26.68 2.37 19.62
C THR A 85 27.21 3.39 18.62
N ALA A 86 26.32 4.08 17.94
CA ALA A 86 26.63 5.19 17.03
C ALA A 86 25.71 6.39 17.29
N GLU A 87 26.07 7.55 16.74
CA GLU A 87 25.19 8.71 16.75
C GLU A 87 24.04 8.49 15.75
N GLY A 88 22.81 8.74 16.19
CA GLY A 88 21.61 8.62 15.37
C GLY A 88 20.65 9.78 15.60
N MET A 89 19.67 9.89 14.73
CA MET A 89 18.58 10.86 14.83
C MET A 89 17.28 10.11 15.11
N THR A 90 16.74 10.33 16.30
CA THR A 90 15.56 9.60 16.80
C THR A 90 14.29 10.44 16.64
N LEU A 91 13.17 9.75 16.44
CA LEU A 91 11.82 10.30 16.50
C LEU A 91 11.16 9.82 17.79
N ASN A 92 10.82 10.75 18.68
CA ASN A 92 10.33 10.45 20.04
C ASN A 92 11.24 9.52 20.85
N GLY A 93 12.55 9.52 20.53
CA GLY A 93 13.56 8.74 21.24
C GLY A 93 13.78 7.32 20.73
N SER A 94 13.12 6.90 19.64
CA SER A 94 13.35 5.61 18.99
C SER A 94 13.76 5.75 17.52
N ILE A 95 14.34 4.67 16.98
CA ILE A 95 14.48 4.39 15.55
C ILE A 95 13.92 2.97 15.34
N PRO A 96 12.92 2.78 14.47
CA PRO A 96 12.15 3.82 13.79
C PRO A 96 11.35 4.70 14.75
N GLY A 97 10.82 5.80 14.24
CA GLY A 97 9.80 6.60 14.91
C GLY A 97 8.48 5.85 15.11
N PRO A 98 7.53 6.43 15.86
CA PRO A 98 6.25 5.80 16.13
C PRO A 98 5.44 5.57 14.84
N THR A 99 4.67 4.49 14.80
CA THR A 99 3.65 4.29 13.75
C THR A 99 2.50 5.27 13.95
N LEU A 100 2.25 6.11 12.95
CA LEU A 100 1.08 6.98 12.91
C LEU A 100 -0.10 6.19 12.35
N ARG A 101 -1.26 6.26 13.01
CA ARG A 101 -2.47 5.57 12.57
C ARG A 101 -3.59 6.56 12.36
N PHE A 102 -4.23 6.46 11.20
CA PHE A 102 -5.36 7.30 10.80
C PHE A 102 -6.46 6.43 10.21
N LYS A 103 -7.65 7.00 10.08
CA LYS A 103 -8.72 6.50 9.24
C LYS A 103 -8.89 7.40 8.02
N GLU A 104 -9.29 6.81 6.92
CA GLU A 104 -9.66 7.55 5.73
C GLU A 104 -10.81 8.55 6.06
N GLY A 105 -10.61 9.82 5.73
CA GLY A 105 -11.50 10.93 6.07
C GLY A 105 -11.08 11.75 7.29
N ASP A 106 -10.09 11.28 8.07
CA ASP A 106 -9.51 12.06 9.16
C ASP A 106 -8.79 13.32 8.65
N THR A 107 -8.56 14.27 9.54
CA THR A 107 -7.59 15.35 9.32
C THR A 107 -6.36 15.08 10.19
N ALA A 108 -5.21 14.91 9.57
CA ALA A 108 -3.95 14.76 10.31
C ALA A 108 -3.47 16.14 10.75
N ARG A 109 -3.17 16.30 12.04
CA ARG A 109 -2.44 17.45 12.59
C ARG A 109 -1.20 16.95 13.34
N ILE A 110 -0.02 17.18 12.78
CA ILE A 110 1.23 16.61 13.29
C ILE A 110 2.20 17.74 13.61
N GLN A 111 2.53 17.91 14.89
CA GLN A 111 3.53 18.87 15.34
C GLN A 111 4.91 18.22 15.34
N VAL A 112 5.82 18.75 14.52
CA VAL A 112 7.20 18.28 14.44
C VAL A 112 8.11 19.29 15.12
N HIS A 113 8.70 18.88 16.25
CA HIS A 113 9.65 19.64 17.03
C HIS A 113 11.09 19.28 16.63
N ASN A 114 11.83 20.23 16.09
CA ASN A 114 13.25 20.05 15.81
C ASN A 114 14.09 20.41 17.04
N ARG A 115 14.57 19.40 17.78
CA ARG A 115 15.48 19.59 18.92
C ARG A 115 16.94 19.32 18.57
N MET A 116 17.28 19.27 17.29
CA MET A 116 18.65 19.14 16.80
C MET A 116 19.29 20.51 16.60
N SER A 117 20.60 20.51 16.34
CA SER A 117 21.37 21.70 15.94
C SER A 117 21.33 21.99 14.43
N VAL A 118 20.70 21.12 13.64
CA VAL A 118 20.59 21.21 12.18
C VAL A 118 19.13 21.32 11.76
N ALA A 119 18.87 21.95 10.61
CA ALA A 119 17.52 22.01 10.06
C ALA A 119 17.02 20.63 9.62
N THR A 120 15.70 20.42 9.61
CA THR A 120 15.07 19.14 9.27
C THR A 120 13.75 19.34 8.52
N SER A 121 13.17 18.26 8.04
CA SER A 121 11.81 18.20 7.50
C SER A 121 11.30 16.78 7.63
N ILE A 122 10.00 16.58 7.50
CA ILE A 122 9.38 15.26 7.36
C ILE A 122 8.54 15.28 6.09
N HIS A 123 8.83 14.36 5.18
CA HIS A 123 8.02 14.05 4.00
C HIS A 123 7.10 12.86 4.30
N TRP A 124 5.89 12.90 3.74
CA TRP A 124 4.84 11.90 3.94
C TRP A 124 4.75 11.02 2.69
N HIS A 125 5.58 9.99 2.64
CA HIS A 125 5.80 9.19 1.45
C HIS A 125 4.50 8.55 0.95
N GLY A 126 4.12 8.89 -0.28
CA GLY A 126 2.91 8.40 -0.95
C GLY A 126 1.60 9.09 -0.54
N LEU A 127 1.61 10.01 0.44
CA LEU A 127 0.40 10.71 0.85
C LEU A 127 0.06 11.88 -0.09
N LEU A 128 -1.20 11.98 -0.48
CA LEU A 128 -1.72 13.09 -1.28
C LEU A 128 -1.95 14.34 -0.42
N VAL A 129 -0.90 15.14 -0.27
CA VAL A 129 -0.90 16.36 0.56
C VAL A 129 -0.77 17.64 -0.27
N PRO A 130 -1.21 18.80 0.26
CA PRO A 130 -0.90 20.10 -0.35
C PRO A 130 0.62 20.33 -0.42
N PRO A 131 1.15 21.04 -1.44
CA PRO A 131 2.59 21.23 -1.60
C PRO A 131 3.30 21.79 -0.36
N ASN A 132 2.69 22.75 0.33
CA ASN A 132 3.25 23.36 1.54
C ASN A 132 3.23 22.45 2.79
N MET A 133 2.69 21.23 2.67
CA MET A 133 2.68 20.19 3.71
C MET A 133 3.48 18.95 3.31
N ASP A 134 4.06 18.95 2.12
CA ASP A 134 4.77 17.81 1.53
C ASP A 134 6.13 17.54 2.17
N GLY A 135 6.76 18.55 2.76
CA GLY A 135 7.97 18.34 3.56
C GLY A 135 9.27 18.24 2.78
N VAL A 136 9.29 18.61 1.50
CA VAL A 136 10.50 18.65 0.65
C VAL A 136 11.13 20.06 0.70
N PRO A 137 12.25 20.25 1.43
CA PRO A 137 12.86 21.56 1.62
C PRO A 137 13.26 22.21 0.29
N TYR A 138 13.07 23.53 0.19
CA TYR A 138 13.51 24.35 -0.94
C TYR A 138 12.82 24.06 -2.29
N VAL A 139 11.83 23.17 -2.31
CA VAL A 139 10.96 22.91 -3.47
C VAL A 139 9.54 23.35 -3.15
N SER A 140 8.91 22.70 -2.19
CA SER A 140 7.50 22.89 -1.83
C SER A 140 7.32 23.32 -0.37
N PHE A 141 8.38 23.18 0.45
CA PHE A 141 8.33 23.30 1.91
C PHE A 141 9.53 24.08 2.48
N PRO A 142 9.36 24.96 3.49
CA PRO A 142 10.49 25.59 4.18
C PRO A 142 11.08 24.65 5.25
N PRO A 143 12.42 24.50 5.35
CA PRO A 143 13.04 23.64 6.36
C PRO A 143 12.71 24.08 7.79
N ILE A 144 12.45 23.11 8.68
CA ILE A 144 12.20 23.33 10.11
C ILE A 144 13.53 23.65 10.78
N GLN A 145 13.72 24.90 11.18
CA GLN A 145 14.97 25.38 11.77
C GLN A 145 15.25 24.73 13.15
N PRO A 146 16.52 24.70 13.59
CA PRO A 146 16.88 24.25 14.94
C PRO A 146 16.05 24.94 16.02
N GLY A 147 15.50 24.15 16.95
CA GLY A 147 14.64 24.65 18.04
C GLY A 147 13.22 25.05 17.62
N ALA A 148 12.91 25.06 16.33
CA ALA A 148 11.58 25.42 15.83
C ALA A 148 10.62 24.23 15.87
N THR A 149 9.33 24.55 15.81
CA THR A 149 8.25 23.58 15.64
C THR A 149 7.47 23.95 14.39
N PHE A 150 7.13 22.96 13.58
CA PHE A 150 6.23 23.12 12.45
C PHE A 150 5.01 22.22 12.63
N THR A 151 3.83 22.72 12.28
CA THR A 151 2.60 21.93 12.32
C THR A 151 2.18 21.57 10.89
N TYR A 152 2.24 20.29 10.58
CA TYR A 152 1.65 19.75 9.36
C TYR A 152 0.16 19.53 9.59
N GLU A 153 -0.67 20.00 8.65
CA GLU A 153 -2.11 19.81 8.72
C GLU A 153 -2.68 19.56 7.33
N PHE A 154 -3.27 18.39 7.12
CA PHE A 154 -3.84 17.99 5.84
C PHE A 154 -4.92 16.89 6.00
N PRO A 155 -5.90 16.82 5.09
CA PRO A 155 -6.90 15.77 5.09
C PRO A 155 -6.32 14.43 4.61
N ILE A 156 -6.74 13.34 5.25
CA ILE A 156 -6.44 11.98 4.84
C ILE A 156 -7.50 11.50 3.86
N ARG A 157 -7.10 11.29 2.60
CA ARG A 157 -8.02 11.03 1.46
C ARG A 157 -7.79 9.68 0.79
N GLN A 158 -6.96 8.85 1.38
CA GLN A 158 -6.56 7.54 0.88
C GLN A 158 -6.46 6.57 2.07
N SER A 159 -6.34 5.29 1.80
CA SER A 159 -6.11 4.23 2.78
C SER A 159 -4.93 3.36 2.36
N GLY A 160 -4.30 2.65 3.29
CA GLY A 160 -3.20 1.73 2.96
C GLY A 160 -2.00 1.86 3.90
N THR A 161 -0.87 1.33 3.43
CA THR A 161 0.41 1.35 4.13
C THR A 161 1.33 2.39 3.49
N TYR A 162 1.79 3.33 4.31
CA TYR A 162 2.67 4.41 3.91
C TYR A 162 3.75 4.61 4.98
N TRP A 163 4.60 5.61 4.80
CA TRP A 163 5.65 5.93 5.74
C TRP A 163 6.00 7.41 5.69
N TYR A 164 6.81 7.85 6.65
CA TYR A 164 7.33 9.20 6.68
C TYR A 164 8.82 9.15 6.95
N HIS A 165 9.56 10.09 6.38
CA HIS A 165 11.00 10.16 6.54
C HIS A 165 11.48 11.60 6.36
N SER A 166 12.69 11.88 6.85
CA SER A 166 13.30 13.18 6.60
C SER A 166 13.72 13.31 5.15
N HIS A 167 13.27 14.38 4.51
CA HIS A 167 13.72 14.76 3.18
C HIS A 167 14.84 15.83 3.24
N SER A 168 15.46 15.99 4.41
CA SER A 168 16.58 16.90 4.63
C SER A 168 17.90 16.13 4.65
N ASN A 169 18.70 16.28 3.59
CA ASN A 169 20.05 15.72 3.52
C ASN A 169 20.07 14.19 3.74
N LEU A 170 21.02 13.64 4.51
CA LEU A 170 21.14 12.19 4.79
C LEU A 170 20.51 11.77 6.14
N GLN A 171 19.51 12.53 6.60
CA GLN A 171 18.89 12.29 7.92
C GLN A 171 18.06 11.01 7.97
N GLU A 172 17.50 10.58 6.83
CA GLU A 172 16.81 9.29 6.71
C GLU A 172 17.74 8.13 7.09
N GLN A 173 18.93 8.06 6.47
CA GLN A 173 19.95 7.06 6.83
C GLN A 173 20.39 7.15 8.31
N SER A 174 20.25 8.33 8.93
CA SER A 174 20.56 8.54 10.35
C SER A 174 19.45 8.08 11.30
N GLY A 175 18.28 7.67 10.79
CA GLY A 175 17.15 7.17 11.60
C GLY A 175 15.87 7.99 11.59
N VAL A 176 15.79 9.08 10.83
CA VAL A 176 14.57 9.90 10.79
C VAL A 176 13.57 9.31 9.79
N TYR A 177 12.91 8.24 10.21
CA TYR A 177 11.82 7.59 9.49
C TYR A 177 10.84 6.88 10.43
N GLY A 178 9.62 6.63 9.97
CA GLY A 178 8.61 5.85 10.68
C GLY A 178 7.43 5.49 9.78
N SER A 179 6.51 4.69 10.28
CA SER A 179 5.41 4.13 9.47
C SER A 179 4.11 4.91 9.60
N ILE A 180 3.27 4.84 8.57
CA ILE A 180 1.90 5.35 8.58
C ILE A 180 0.97 4.21 8.16
N VAL A 181 -0.08 3.98 8.94
CA VAL A 181 -1.16 3.05 8.56
C VAL A 181 -2.45 3.84 8.50
N ILE A 182 -3.13 3.75 7.36
CA ILE A 182 -4.42 4.40 7.16
C ILE A 182 -5.48 3.33 6.94
N GLU A 183 -6.41 3.21 7.88
CA GLU A 183 -7.52 2.27 7.80
C GLU A 183 -8.60 2.79 6.83
N PRO A 184 -9.12 1.94 5.92
CA PRO A 184 -10.19 2.35 5.00
C PRO A 184 -11.47 2.65 5.77
N GLN A 185 -12.26 3.60 5.27
CA GLN A 185 -13.47 4.08 5.96
C GLN A 185 -14.48 2.94 6.27
N HIS A 186 -14.56 1.95 5.38
CA HIS A 186 -15.49 0.82 5.49
C HIS A 186 -14.88 -0.42 6.18
N GLY A 187 -13.66 -0.29 6.72
CA GLY A 187 -12.91 -1.37 7.34
C GLY A 187 -12.35 -2.39 6.35
N ASP A 188 -11.44 -3.23 6.82
CA ASP A 188 -10.82 -4.31 6.05
C ASP A 188 -10.83 -5.59 6.90
N ARG A 189 -11.48 -6.65 6.38
CA ARG A 189 -11.65 -7.93 7.07
C ARG A 189 -10.83 -9.06 6.45
N ARG A 190 -9.77 -8.73 5.70
CA ARG A 190 -8.92 -9.73 5.03
C ARG A 190 -7.98 -10.50 5.97
N ALA A 191 -7.78 -10.03 7.19
CA ALA A 191 -6.87 -10.63 8.18
C ALA A 191 -7.45 -10.56 9.60
N ASP A 192 -6.99 -11.47 10.46
CA ASP A 192 -7.34 -11.52 11.88
C ASP A 192 -6.56 -10.49 12.70
N SER A 193 -5.31 -10.20 12.29
CA SER A 193 -4.45 -9.17 12.87
C SER A 193 -3.60 -8.47 11.82
N ASP A 194 -3.11 -7.28 12.15
CA ASP A 194 -2.18 -6.53 11.31
C ASP A 194 -0.92 -6.08 12.05
N HIS A 195 0.23 -6.22 11.38
CA HIS A 195 1.52 -5.83 11.92
C HIS A 195 2.35 -5.11 10.87
N VAL A 196 3.06 -4.07 11.30
CA VAL A 196 3.95 -3.29 10.45
C VAL A 196 5.36 -3.86 10.55
N ILE A 197 6.02 -3.98 9.41
CA ILE A 197 7.43 -4.31 9.28
C ILE A 197 8.08 -3.19 8.48
N LEU A 198 8.76 -2.29 9.18
CA LEU A 198 9.59 -1.26 8.57
C LEU A 198 11.02 -1.77 8.48
N LEU A 199 11.47 -2.04 7.26
CA LEU A 199 12.82 -2.48 6.94
C LEU A 199 13.74 -1.27 6.79
N SER A 200 14.96 -1.38 7.29
CA SER A 200 16.00 -0.36 7.13
C SER A 200 17.38 -0.99 7.11
N ASP A 201 18.33 -0.30 6.50
CA ASP A 201 19.76 -0.57 6.65
C ASP A 201 20.36 0.39 7.70
N TRP A 202 21.44 -0.04 8.36
CA TRP A 202 22.11 0.75 9.38
C TRP A 202 23.62 0.62 9.28
N THR A 203 24.29 1.76 9.37
CA THR A 203 25.75 1.86 9.49
C THR A 203 26.09 2.75 10.68
N THR A 204 27.20 2.43 11.33
CA THR A 204 27.80 3.20 12.41
C THR A 204 28.68 4.34 11.88
N GLU A 205 28.95 4.36 10.58
CA GLU A 205 29.63 5.46 9.91
C GLU A 205 28.75 6.71 9.84
N ASP A 206 29.39 7.87 9.86
CA ASP A 206 28.73 9.14 9.54
C ASP A 206 28.22 9.09 8.08
N PRO A 207 26.91 9.29 7.81
CA PRO A 207 26.34 9.25 6.45
C PRO A 207 27.07 10.14 5.44
N HIS A 208 27.59 11.29 5.88
CA HIS A 208 28.38 12.15 5.00
C HIS A 208 29.74 11.55 4.63
N SER A 209 30.33 10.72 5.50
CA SER A 209 31.53 9.94 5.21
C SER A 209 31.25 8.84 4.19
N VAL A 210 30.13 8.11 4.35
CA VAL A 210 29.66 7.13 3.36
C VAL A 210 29.51 7.78 2.00
N LEU A 211 28.75 8.88 1.90
CA LEU A 211 28.57 9.61 0.65
C LEU A 211 29.89 10.12 0.05
N ARG A 212 30.84 10.58 0.87
CA ARG A 212 32.17 10.99 0.40
C ARG A 212 32.97 9.80 -0.15
N SER A 213 32.85 8.62 0.43
CA SER A 213 33.50 7.40 -0.05
C SER A 213 32.91 6.95 -1.39
N LEU A 214 31.59 6.96 -1.52
CA LEU A 214 30.89 6.68 -2.77
C LEU A 214 31.29 7.66 -3.89
N LYS A 215 31.28 8.97 -3.61
CA LYS A 215 31.68 10.00 -4.58
C LYS A 215 33.15 9.90 -5.03
N ARG A 216 34.01 9.30 -4.21
CA ARG A 216 35.42 9.05 -4.57
C ARG A 216 35.60 7.80 -5.43
N GLY A 217 34.57 6.95 -5.58
CA GLY A 217 34.69 5.66 -6.24
C GLY A 217 35.64 4.72 -5.52
N SER A 218 35.64 4.76 -4.17
CA SER A 218 36.50 3.88 -3.37
C SER A 218 36.01 2.44 -3.42
N GLU A 219 36.93 1.49 -3.60
CA GLU A 219 36.63 0.05 -3.54
C GLU A 219 36.42 -0.48 -2.11
N TRP A 220 36.48 0.39 -1.09
CA TRP A 220 36.42 0.01 0.32
C TRP A 220 35.20 -0.87 0.63
N TYR A 221 34.00 -0.44 0.25
CA TYR A 221 32.77 -1.19 0.55
C TYR A 221 32.72 -2.53 -0.17
N ALA A 222 33.21 -2.59 -1.41
CA ALA A 222 33.30 -3.85 -2.14
C ALA A 222 34.29 -4.84 -1.50
N LEU A 223 35.37 -4.35 -0.91
CA LEU A 223 36.32 -5.17 -0.15
C LEU A 223 35.72 -5.64 1.17
N ASP A 224 35.09 -4.75 1.92
CA ASP A 224 34.54 -5.01 3.25
C ASP A 224 33.47 -6.11 3.21
N LYS A 225 32.55 -6.02 2.25
CA LYS A 225 31.51 -7.04 2.05
C LYS A 225 31.95 -8.25 1.23
N GLY A 226 33.21 -8.26 0.77
CA GLY A 226 33.77 -9.37 -0.01
C GLY A 226 33.23 -9.50 -1.44
N SER A 227 32.63 -8.44 -2.01
CA SER A 227 32.18 -8.42 -3.41
C SER A 227 33.29 -8.07 -4.42
N SER A 228 34.48 -7.70 -3.94
CA SER A 228 35.62 -7.46 -4.82
C SER A 228 36.02 -8.71 -5.61
N GLN A 229 36.20 -8.54 -6.92
CA GLN A 229 36.65 -9.62 -7.79
C GLN A 229 38.18 -9.73 -7.72
N SER A 230 38.69 -10.90 -7.34
CA SER A 230 40.13 -11.17 -7.29
C SER A 230 40.59 -11.98 -8.51
N ILE A 231 41.88 -11.86 -8.85
CA ILE A 231 42.52 -12.68 -9.90
C ILE A 231 42.38 -14.18 -9.56
N LEU A 232 42.57 -14.55 -8.30
CA LEU A 232 42.46 -15.94 -7.86
C LEU A 232 41.02 -16.46 -8.00
N GLY A 233 40.03 -15.66 -7.60
CA GLY A 233 38.61 -16.00 -7.80
C GLY A 233 38.27 -16.15 -9.28
N ALA A 234 38.76 -15.24 -10.12
CA ALA A 234 38.60 -15.33 -11.57
C ALA A 234 39.28 -16.59 -12.14
N ALA A 235 40.43 -17.03 -11.60
CA ALA A 235 41.10 -18.27 -11.99
C ALA A 235 40.28 -19.51 -11.62
N ILE A 236 39.78 -19.58 -10.39
CA ILE A 236 38.98 -20.70 -9.88
C ILE A 236 37.70 -20.88 -10.70
N VAL A 237 37.06 -19.77 -11.09
CA VAL A 237 35.81 -19.79 -11.89
C VAL A 237 36.09 -19.92 -13.40
N GLY A 238 37.35 -19.97 -13.83
CA GLY A 238 37.72 -20.09 -15.25
C GLY A 238 37.48 -18.83 -16.09
N LYS A 239 37.47 -17.66 -15.44
CA LYS A 239 37.10 -16.34 -15.97
C LYS A 239 38.25 -15.32 -16.00
N LEU A 240 39.50 -15.78 -15.98
CA LEU A 240 40.69 -14.91 -16.04
C LEU A 240 40.71 -13.98 -17.26
N GLY A 241 40.30 -14.46 -18.44
CA GLY A 241 40.27 -13.64 -19.66
C GLY A 241 39.33 -12.43 -19.52
N ASP A 242 38.12 -12.67 -19.02
CA ASP A 242 37.11 -11.63 -18.78
C ASP A 242 37.61 -10.60 -17.75
N TYR A 243 38.30 -11.07 -16.68
CA TYR A 243 38.93 -10.21 -15.68
C TYR A 243 39.95 -9.24 -16.30
N PHE A 244 40.91 -9.73 -17.10
CA PHE A 244 41.93 -8.88 -17.71
C PHE A 244 41.36 -7.93 -18.77
N VAL A 245 40.35 -8.35 -19.53
CA VAL A 245 39.67 -7.46 -20.49
C VAL A 245 38.98 -6.31 -19.75
N ARG A 246 38.26 -6.59 -18.66
CA ARG A 246 37.63 -5.56 -17.82
C ARG A 246 38.64 -4.58 -17.26
N GLU A 247 39.75 -5.09 -16.73
CA GLU A 247 40.82 -4.28 -16.15
C GLU A 247 41.47 -3.36 -17.19
N LEU A 248 41.72 -3.88 -18.39
CA LEU A 248 42.21 -3.08 -19.52
C LEU A 248 41.22 -1.99 -19.93
N GLN A 249 39.92 -2.27 -19.84
CA GLN A 249 38.84 -1.31 -20.09
C GLN A 249 38.63 -0.33 -18.93
N ARG A 250 39.33 -0.50 -17.80
CA ARG A 250 39.16 0.31 -16.57
C ARG A 250 37.72 0.36 -16.09
N MET A 251 36.99 -0.74 -16.26
CA MET A 251 35.63 -0.88 -15.74
C MET A 251 35.69 -1.43 -14.31
N PRO A 252 34.95 -0.85 -13.36
CA PRO A 252 34.85 -1.43 -12.03
C PRO A 252 34.22 -2.83 -12.09
N ALA A 253 34.53 -3.65 -11.09
CA ALA A 253 33.86 -4.93 -10.91
C ALA A 253 32.35 -4.74 -10.74
N MET A 254 31.57 -5.76 -11.11
CA MET A 254 30.14 -5.74 -10.85
C MET A 254 29.92 -5.76 -9.33
N ASP A 255 29.20 -4.76 -8.83
CA ASP A 255 28.71 -4.72 -7.46
C ASP A 255 27.19 -4.51 -7.47
N ILE A 256 26.50 -5.24 -6.61
CA ILE A 256 25.03 -5.23 -6.49
C ILE A 256 24.58 -4.21 -5.45
N ALA A 257 25.40 -3.88 -4.46
CA ALA A 257 25.07 -2.87 -3.45
C ALA A 257 26.29 -1.99 -3.15
N ASP A 258 26.10 -0.67 -3.19
CA ASP A 258 27.22 0.27 -3.14
C ASP A 258 27.86 0.45 -1.75
N VAL A 259 27.12 0.12 -0.69
CA VAL A 259 27.51 0.34 0.70
C VAL A 259 27.49 -0.98 1.46
N ALA A 260 28.52 -1.22 2.28
CA ALA A 260 28.51 -2.29 3.26
C ALA A 260 27.86 -1.74 4.55
N TYR A 261 26.66 -2.22 4.86
CA TYR A 261 25.96 -1.86 6.09
C TYR A 261 26.30 -2.83 7.22
N ASP A 262 26.37 -2.30 8.44
CA ASP A 262 26.68 -3.09 9.63
C ASP A 262 25.49 -4.00 10.03
N TYR A 263 24.26 -3.49 9.87
CA TYR A 263 23.06 -4.20 10.24
C TYR A 263 21.91 -3.95 9.27
N PHE A 264 21.10 -4.98 9.06
CA PHE A 264 19.78 -4.86 8.46
C PHE A 264 18.74 -5.03 9.56
N LEU A 265 17.72 -4.20 9.56
CA LEU A 265 16.78 -4.09 10.67
C LEU A 265 15.34 -4.26 10.18
N ALA A 266 14.53 -4.91 11.02
CA ALA A 266 13.09 -4.92 10.94
C ALA A 266 12.54 -4.31 12.23
N ASN A 267 11.85 -3.17 12.11
CA ASN A 267 11.37 -2.37 13.24
C ASN A 267 12.50 -1.96 14.22
N GLY A 268 13.68 -1.63 13.68
CA GLY A 268 14.81 -1.12 14.46
C GLY A 268 15.68 -2.19 15.14
N GLN A 269 15.41 -3.48 14.90
CA GLN A 269 16.20 -4.59 15.43
C GLN A 269 16.53 -5.60 14.32
N PRO A 270 17.70 -6.28 14.35
CA PRO A 270 17.99 -7.35 13.39
C PRO A 270 17.08 -8.56 13.55
N GLU A 271 16.62 -8.83 14.77
CA GLU A 271 15.67 -9.89 15.07
C GLU A 271 14.50 -9.34 15.89
N THR A 272 13.28 -9.51 15.39
CA THR A 272 12.03 -9.12 16.06
C THR A 272 11.11 -10.32 16.19
N ASN A 273 10.31 -10.37 17.27
CA ASN A 273 9.30 -11.40 17.47
C ASN A 273 7.91 -10.76 17.48
N ILE A 274 7.00 -11.27 16.66
CA ILE A 274 5.59 -10.86 16.60
C ILE A 274 4.74 -12.02 17.09
N LYS A 275 3.92 -11.73 18.10
CA LYS A 275 2.98 -12.72 18.64
C LYS A 275 1.87 -12.95 17.62
N ALA A 276 1.74 -14.20 17.18
CA ALA A 276 0.64 -14.65 16.33
C ALA A 276 0.19 -16.05 16.77
N THR A 277 -1.07 -16.39 16.53
CA THR A 277 -1.65 -17.67 16.92
C THR A 277 -1.62 -18.66 15.77
N GLY A 278 -1.41 -19.95 16.06
CA GLY A 278 -1.48 -20.99 15.04
C GLY A 278 -2.86 -21.03 14.34
N GLY A 279 -2.85 -21.00 13.01
CA GLY A 279 -4.04 -20.99 12.17
C GLY A 279 -4.55 -19.59 11.80
N GLU A 280 -4.03 -18.54 12.42
CA GLU A 280 -4.38 -17.15 12.16
C GLU A 280 -3.91 -16.69 10.77
N THR A 281 -4.68 -15.81 10.13
CA THR A 281 -4.27 -15.07 8.94
C THR A 281 -3.80 -13.68 9.35
N VAL A 282 -2.50 -13.44 9.22
CA VAL A 282 -1.85 -12.19 9.63
C VAL A 282 -1.58 -11.35 8.39
N ARG A 283 -1.93 -10.05 8.44
CA ARG A 283 -1.47 -9.06 7.46
C ARG A 283 -0.16 -8.44 7.90
N LEU A 284 0.88 -8.60 7.08
CA LEU A 284 2.14 -7.90 7.25
C LEU A 284 2.15 -6.70 6.30
N ARG A 285 2.27 -5.51 6.88
CA ARG A 285 2.42 -4.22 6.19
C ARG A 285 3.90 -3.90 6.10
N ILE A 286 4.50 -4.22 4.97
CA ILE A 286 5.94 -4.15 4.76
C ILE A 286 6.28 -2.83 4.10
N ILE A 287 7.27 -2.14 4.64
CA ILE A 287 7.79 -0.87 4.11
C ILE A 287 9.30 -1.02 4.01
N ASN A 288 9.88 -0.70 2.85
CA ASN A 288 11.32 -0.57 2.73
C ASN A 288 11.75 0.90 2.91
N GLY A 289 12.09 1.29 4.14
CA GLY A 289 12.62 2.61 4.47
C GLY A 289 14.15 2.61 4.59
N SER A 290 14.83 1.75 3.84
CA SER A 290 16.29 1.70 3.81
C SER A 290 16.87 2.77 2.89
N ALA A 291 18.11 3.16 3.12
CA ALA A 291 18.75 4.22 2.32
C ALA A 291 19.09 3.74 0.91
N THR A 292 19.56 2.49 0.76
CA THR A 292 19.97 1.97 -0.56
C THR A 292 19.70 0.47 -0.76
N THR A 293 19.16 -0.24 0.24
CA THR A 293 19.11 -1.71 0.22
C THR A 293 17.80 -2.23 -0.36
N TYR A 294 17.89 -3.14 -1.33
CA TYR A 294 16.72 -3.93 -1.75
C TYR A 294 16.71 -5.24 -0.99
N PHE A 295 15.52 -5.72 -0.63
CA PHE A 295 15.38 -6.94 0.17
C PHE A 295 14.62 -8.02 -0.59
N HIS A 296 15.18 -9.22 -0.62
CA HIS A 296 14.42 -10.42 -0.90
C HIS A 296 13.62 -10.82 0.34
N LEU A 297 12.30 -10.84 0.18
CA LEU A 297 11.37 -11.21 1.23
C LEU A 297 10.96 -12.66 1.07
N GLU A 298 11.10 -13.44 2.15
CA GLU A 298 10.74 -14.86 2.20
C GLU A 298 10.04 -15.20 3.50
N TYR A 299 9.08 -16.12 3.44
CA TYR A 299 8.37 -16.62 4.62
C TYR A 299 8.48 -18.14 4.71
N ALA A 300 8.96 -18.63 5.85
CA ALA A 300 9.16 -20.05 6.11
C ALA A 300 7.83 -20.84 6.22
N GLY A 301 6.73 -20.17 6.58
CA GLY A 301 5.43 -20.82 6.80
C GLY A 301 4.62 -21.09 5.52
N GLY A 302 5.12 -20.69 4.35
CA GLY A 302 4.47 -20.93 3.05
C GLY A 302 4.46 -19.70 2.15
N PRO A 303 3.67 -19.71 1.06
CA PRO A 303 3.60 -18.58 0.15
C PRO A 303 2.91 -17.38 0.80
N MET A 304 3.43 -16.18 0.52
CA MET A 304 2.84 -14.92 0.92
C MET A 304 1.85 -14.48 -0.15
N LYS A 305 0.67 -14.03 0.25
CA LYS A 305 -0.33 -13.52 -0.70
C LYS A 305 -0.28 -12.00 -0.70
N ILE A 306 0.30 -11.41 -1.74
CA ILE A 306 0.36 -9.96 -1.94
C ILE A 306 -1.05 -9.46 -2.23
N ILE A 307 -1.49 -8.43 -1.51
CA ILE A 307 -2.86 -7.87 -1.64
C ILE A 307 -2.87 -6.36 -1.89
N ALA A 308 -1.81 -5.64 -1.57
CA ALA A 308 -1.65 -4.23 -1.92
C ALA A 308 -0.19 -3.91 -2.24
N ALA A 309 0.01 -2.90 -3.08
CA ALA A 309 1.30 -2.29 -3.40
C ALA A 309 1.14 -0.76 -3.36
N ASP A 310 2.03 -0.06 -2.66
CA ASP A 310 2.03 1.40 -2.47
C ASP A 310 0.68 1.96 -1.98
N GLY A 311 0.04 1.21 -1.08
CA GLY A 311 -1.26 1.52 -0.49
C GLY A 311 -2.48 1.22 -1.38
N LEU A 312 -2.28 0.83 -2.64
CA LEU A 312 -3.37 0.44 -3.54
C LEU A 312 -3.58 -1.07 -3.55
N ASP A 313 -4.84 -1.50 -3.46
CA ASP A 313 -5.20 -2.91 -3.58
C ASP A 313 -4.86 -3.45 -4.98
N VAL A 314 -4.28 -4.64 -5.02
CA VAL A 314 -3.93 -5.34 -6.25
C VAL A 314 -4.70 -6.65 -6.38
N GLN A 315 -4.73 -7.21 -7.58
CA GLN A 315 -5.21 -8.58 -7.76
C GLN A 315 -4.30 -9.52 -6.95
N PRO A 316 -4.85 -10.34 -6.02
CA PRO A 316 -3.98 -11.05 -5.11
C PRO A 316 -3.13 -12.12 -5.78
N ILE A 317 -1.82 -12.06 -5.55
CA ILE A 317 -0.84 -12.98 -6.13
C ILE A 317 -0.10 -13.69 -5.00
N ALA A 318 -0.02 -15.02 -5.09
CA ALA A 318 0.73 -15.84 -4.15
C ALA A 318 2.17 -15.99 -4.63
N GLN A 319 3.13 -15.62 -3.78
CA GLN A 319 4.54 -15.65 -4.11
C GLN A 319 5.35 -16.16 -2.91
N GLN A 320 6.28 -17.08 -3.17
CA GLN A 320 7.16 -17.61 -2.12
C GLN A 320 8.27 -16.61 -1.76
N ARG A 321 8.76 -15.89 -2.77
CA ARG A 321 9.81 -14.88 -2.65
C ARG A 321 9.60 -13.75 -3.65
N PHE A 322 9.74 -12.52 -3.21
CA PHE A 322 9.80 -11.36 -4.10
C PHE A 322 10.83 -10.34 -3.61
N LEU A 323 11.21 -9.43 -4.50
CA LEU A 323 12.13 -8.34 -4.20
C LEU A 323 11.30 -7.09 -3.87
N ILE A 324 11.67 -6.38 -2.81
CA ILE A 324 11.15 -5.04 -2.49
C ILE A 324 12.27 -4.02 -2.65
N SER A 325 12.02 -2.98 -3.45
CA SER A 325 12.94 -1.87 -3.67
C SER A 325 12.81 -0.82 -2.56
N VAL A 326 13.78 0.10 -2.49
CA VAL A 326 13.68 1.24 -1.56
C VAL A 326 12.39 2.01 -1.82
N ALA A 327 11.76 2.46 -0.73
CA ALA A 327 10.54 3.25 -0.66
C ALA A 327 9.22 2.53 -0.98
N GLU A 328 9.24 1.35 -1.60
CA GLU A 328 8.04 0.57 -1.89
C GLU A 328 7.35 0.09 -0.60
N THR A 329 6.03 -0.03 -0.66
CA THR A 329 5.24 -0.68 0.39
C THR A 329 4.41 -1.83 -0.16
N TYR A 330 4.31 -2.92 0.60
CA TYR A 330 3.50 -4.08 0.25
C TYR A 330 2.71 -4.56 1.45
N ASP A 331 1.42 -4.83 1.24
CA ASP A 331 0.63 -5.60 2.20
C ASP A 331 0.55 -7.05 1.72
N VAL A 332 0.97 -7.96 2.58
CA VAL A 332 0.90 -9.40 2.33
C VAL A 332 0.10 -10.10 3.41
N LEU A 333 -0.67 -11.10 3.01
CA LEU A 333 -1.34 -12.03 3.93
C LEU A 333 -0.48 -13.28 4.06
N VAL A 334 -0.20 -13.66 5.31
CA VAL A 334 0.48 -14.89 5.65
C VAL A 334 -0.40 -15.71 6.58
N LYS A 335 -0.46 -17.02 6.33
CA LYS A 335 -1.11 -17.95 7.24
C LYS A 335 -0.08 -18.48 8.24
N ILE A 336 -0.39 -18.41 9.51
CA ILE A 336 0.48 -18.94 10.56
C ILE A 336 0.18 -20.44 10.72
N PRO A 337 1.16 -21.33 10.52
CA PRO A 337 0.94 -22.75 10.76
C PRO A 337 0.65 -23.04 12.24
N GLN A 338 0.03 -24.19 12.52
CA GLN A 338 -0.53 -24.49 13.85
C GLN A 338 0.51 -24.55 14.98
N ASN A 339 1.75 -24.97 14.70
CA ASN A 339 2.78 -25.20 15.70
C ASN A 339 4.09 -24.54 15.27
N GLY A 340 4.63 -23.64 16.09
CA GLY A 340 5.96 -23.07 15.90
C GLY A 340 5.98 -21.57 15.60
N ALA A 341 7.20 -21.05 15.59
CA ALA A 341 7.53 -19.70 15.15
C ALA A 341 8.19 -19.78 13.77
N TYR A 342 7.60 -19.12 12.78
CA TYR A 342 8.06 -19.15 11.40
C TYR A 342 8.76 -17.84 11.06
N GLU A 343 9.91 -17.92 10.44
CA GLU A 343 10.68 -16.75 10.06
C GLU A 343 10.10 -16.10 8.81
N PHE A 344 9.81 -14.81 8.91
CA PHE A 344 9.75 -13.88 7.79
C PHE A 344 11.11 -13.20 7.71
N ARG A 345 11.87 -13.47 6.64
CA ARG A 345 13.23 -12.98 6.46
C ARG A 345 13.27 -11.94 5.34
N ALA A 346 13.95 -10.83 5.62
CA ALA A 346 14.30 -9.81 4.64
C ALA A 346 15.82 -9.86 4.42
N THR A 347 16.24 -10.50 3.34
CA THR A 347 17.66 -10.67 2.99
C THR A 347 18.07 -9.60 2.01
N ALA A 348 19.20 -8.92 2.24
CA ALA A 348 19.73 -7.94 1.29
C ALA A 348 19.95 -8.58 -0.10
N GLN A 349 19.74 -7.83 -1.18
CA GLN A 349 19.82 -8.33 -2.55
C GLN A 349 21.18 -8.94 -2.93
N ASP A 350 22.26 -8.48 -2.29
CA ASP A 350 23.61 -9.01 -2.45
C ASP A 350 23.93 -10.17 -1.49
N ALA A 351 22.95 -10.57 -0.67
CA ALA A 351 23.05 -11.58 0.37
C ALA A 351 24.19 -11.33 1.38
N SER A 352 24.52 -10.05 1.62
CA SER A 352 25.48 -9.61 2.64
C SER A 352 24.95 -9.79 4.07
N GLY A 353 23.64 -9.77 4.25
CA GLY A 353 22.98 -10.00 5.53
C GLY A 353 21.46 -9.99 5.43
N TYR A 354 20.78 -10.10 6.57
CA TYR A 354 19.33 -10.14 6.64
C TYR A 354 18.79 -9.61 7.97
N ALA A 355 17.50 -9.25 7.97
CA ALA A 355 16.70 -9.04 9.17
C ALA A 355 15.64 -10.14 9.29
N SER A 356 15.37 -10.58 10.51
CA SER A 356 14.45 -11.69 10.81
C SER A 356 13.27 -11.21 11.65
N VAL A 357 12.06 -11.56 11.22
CA VAL A 357 10.83 -11.36 11.97
C VAL A 357 10.19 -12.72 12.23
N TRP A 358 10.19 -13.14 13.49
CA TRP A 358 9.60 -14.42 13.92
C TRP A 358 8.12 -14.25 14.20
N LEU A 359 7.29 -15.01 13.47
CA LEU A 359 5.83 -15.00 13.61
C LEU A 359 5.39 -16.26 14.35
N GLY A 360 4.73 -16.09 15.50
CA GLY A 360 4.22 -17.21 16.30
C GLY A 360 5.08 -17.55 17.52
N GLY A 361 4.95 -18.78 18.02
CA GLY A 361 5.63 -19.22 19.23
C GLY A 361 5.95 -20.71 19.22
N GLY A 362 7.01 -21.09 19.95
CA GLY A 362 7.48 -22.48 20.05
C GLY A 362 8.74 -22.74 19.21
N GLN A 363 8.81 -23.91 18.57
CA GLN A 363 9.96 -24.29 17.74
C GLN A 363 10.13 -23.33 16.57
N ARG A 364 11.37 -22.88 16.34
CA ARG A 364 11.72 -21.95 15.26
C ARG A 364 11.96 -22.67 13.95
N TYR A 365 11.30 -22.21 12.89
CA TYR A 365 11.46 -22.67 11.51
C TYR A 365 12.05 -21.52 10.67
N PRO A 366 13.36 -21.57 10.36
CA PRO A 366 14.01 -20.52 9.60
C PRO A 366 13.59 -20.53 8.12
N ALA A 367 13.66 -19.36 7.49
CA ALA A 367 13.49 -19.23 6.05
C ALA A 367 14.72 -19.81 5.31
N PRO A 368 14.55 -20.26 4.05
CA PRO A 368 15.67 -20.72 3.24
C PRO A 368 16.76 -19.65 3.09
N ASP A 369 18.01 -20.10 2.99
CA ASP A 369 19.13 -19.18 2.72
C ASP A 369 19.17 -18.82 1.23
N ILE A 370 19.41 -17.54 0.95
CA ILE A 370 19.61 -17.06 -0.41
C ILE A 370 21.10 -17.20 -0.76
N PRO A 371 21.45 -17.90 -1.85
CA PRO A 371 22.84 -18.01 -2.26
C PRO A 371 23.37 -16.65 -2.69
N GLN A 372 24.63 -16.38 -2.37
CA GLN A 372 25.29 -15.16 -2.83
C GLN A 372 25.33 -15.09 -4.37
N PRO A 373 25.08 -13.92 -4.96
CA PRO A 373 25.16 -13.74 -6.40
C PRO A 373 26.55 -14.08 -6.95
N ASN A 374 26.61 -14.72 -8.12
CA ASN A 374 27.89 -14.98 -8.77
C ASN A 374 28.44 -13.72 -9.44
N LEU A 375 29.36 -13.06 -8.75
CA LEU A 375 29.98 -11.80 -9.20
C LEU A 375 30.86 -11.97 -10.44
N TYR A 376 31.39 -13.18 -10.69
CA TYR A 376 32.26 -13.48 -11.84
C TYR A 376 31.49 -13.85 -13.09
N GLN A 377 30.17 -13.97 -13.01
CA GLN A 377 29.34 -14.19 -14.17
C GLN A 377 29.18 -12.85 -14.88
N PRO A 378 29.67 -12.70 -16.14
CA PRO A 378 29.38 -11.50 -16.89
C PRO A 378 27.85 -11.41 -17.02
N MET A 379 27.26 -10.22 -16.74
CA MET A 379 25.93 -9.90 -17.26
C MET A 379 25.97 -10.29 -18.73
N HIS A 380 25.15 -11.25 -19.14
CA HIS A 380 25.18 -11.76 -20.50
C HIS A 380 25.29 -10.59 -21.46
N ARG A 381 26.34 -10.59 -22.30
CA ARG A 381 26.45 -9.72 -23.45
C ARG A 381 25.26 -10.02 -24.36
N GLY A 382 24.14 -9.34 -24.13
CA GLY A 382 23.36 -8.81 -25.23
C GLY A 382 24.33 -8.01 -26.10
N SER A 383 24.25 -8.23 -27.41
CA SER A 383 24.94 -7.45 -28.44
C SER A 383 24.99 -5.96 -28.07
N GLN A 384 26.05 -5.24 -28.45
CA GLN A 384 26.28 -3.81 -28.17
C GLN A 384 25.11 -2.86 -28.53
N SER A 385 24.07 -3.37 -29.21
CA SER A 385 22.77 -2.72 -29.41
C SER A 385 21.91 -2.58 -28.14
N SER A 386 22.16 -3.33 -27.05
CA SER A 386 21.33 -3.29 -25.83
C SER A 386 21.76 -2.23 -24.80
N ILE A 387 22.87 -1.52 -25.04
CA ILE A 387 23.39 -0.50 -24.10
C ILE A 387 22.61 0.83 -24.20
N TRP A 388 21.80 1.01 -25.25
CA TRP A 388 20.96 2.20 -25.44
C TRP A 388 19.46 1.98 -25.18
N ALA A 389 19.06 0.81 -24.68
CA ALA A 389 17.66 0.47 -24.48
C ALA A 389 17.29 0.41 -22.99
N PHE A 390 17.05 1.58 -22.37
CA PHE A 390 16.21 1.68 -21.17
C PHE A 390 14.73 1.44 -21.55
N THR A 391 14.43 0.35 -22.23
CA THR A 391 13.08 0.00 -22.67
C THR A 391 12.71 -1.43 -22.28
N PRO A 392 11.41 -1.72 -22.07
CA PRO A 392 10.91 -2.95 -21.45
C PRO A 392 11.12 -4.24 -22.27
N SER A 393 11.74 -4.17 -23.44
CA SER A 393 11.88 -5.28 -24.40
C SER A 393 12.65 -6.48 -23.82
N SER A 394 13.55 -6.26 -22.86
CA SER A 394 14.31 -7.34 -22.21
C SER A 394 13.50 -8.12 -21.15
N ALA A 395 12.39 -7.56 -20.66
CA ALA A 395 11.59 -8.20 -19.61
C ALA A 395 10.47 -9.11 -20.16
N MET A 396 10.06 -8.94 -21.42
CA MET A 396 8.83 -9.55 -21.95
C MET A 396 9.00 -10.36 -23.24
N GLY A 397 10.21 -10.43 -23.81
CA GLY A 397 10.51 -11.32 -24.95
C GLY A 397 9.77 -11.02 -26.26
N MET A 398 9.37 -9.76 -26.48
CA MET A 398 8.77 -9.31 -27.76
C MET A 398 9.77 -8.48 -28.58
N PRO A 399 9.80 -8.63 -29.91
CA PRO A 399 10.63 -7.81 -30.79
C PRO A 399 10.08 -6.38 -30.95
N ASP A 400 10.98 -5.41 -31.17
CA ASP A 400 10.70 -3.97 -31.10
C ASP A 400 9.70 -3.47 -32.17
N ASP A 401 9.56 -4.19 -33.28
CA ASP A 401 8.61 -3.89 -34.35
C ASP A 401 7.15 -4.05 -33.92
N GLU A 402 6.85 -5.00 -33.02
CA GLU A 402 5.51 -5.21 -32.49
C GLU A 402 5.09 -4.11 -31.49
N ILE A 403 6.04 -3.54 -30.75
CA ILE A 403 5.80 -2.42 -29.82
C ILE A 403 5.52 -1.14 -30.61
N VAL A 404 6.32 -0.85 -31.65
CA VAL A 404 6.12 0.32 -32.52
C VAL A 404 4.78 0.25 -33.27
N SER A 405 4.29 -0.97 -33.54
CA SER A 405 2.98 -1.18 -34.18
C SER A 405 1.77 -0.96 -33.27
N GLY A 406 1.97 -0.64 -31.98
CA GLY A 406 0.88 -0.36 -31.03
C GLY A 406 0.10 -1.61 -30.59
N LYS A 407 0.62 -2.82 -30.84
CA LYS A 407 -0.01 -4.09 -30.39
C LYS A 407 0.01 -4.26 -28.87
N PHE A 408 0.88 -3.55 -28.16
CA PHE A 408 1.01 -3.60 -26.71
C PHE A 408 -0.20 -2.97 -25.98
N ASP A 409 -0.87 -1.98 -26.58
CA ASP A 409 -1.95 -1.19 -25.93
C ASP A 409 -3.37 -1.74 -26.18
N GLN A 410 -3.52 -3.04 -26.47
CA GLN A 410 -4.83 -3.65 -26.68
C GLN A 410 -5.27 -4.46 -25.43
N PRO A 411 -6.33 -4.03 -24.71
CA PRO A 411 -6.84 -4.80 -23.57
C PRO A 411 -7.50 -6.10 -24.05
N GLY A 412 -7.03 -7.26 -23.59
CA GLY A 412 -7.80 -8.52 -23.65
C GLY A 412 -7.18 -9.75 -24.29
N MET A 413 -5.88 -9.80 -24.62
CA MET A 413 -5.29 -10.97 -25.30
C MET A 413 -4.43 -11.85 -24.39
N MET A 414 -5.08 -12.70 -23.60
CA MET A 414 -4.54 -14.03 -23.24
C MET A 414 -5.52 -15.07 -23.80
N GLY A 415 -5.43 -15.29 -25.11
CA GLY A 415 -6.17 -16.32 -25.84
C GLY A 415 -5.24 -17.44 -26.28
N MET A 416 -5.45 -18.63 -25.72
CA MET A 416 -4.80 -19.88 -26.11
C MET A 416 -5.00 -20.21 -27.60
N GLN A 417 -3.91 -20.52 -28.32
CA GLN A 417 -3.80 -21.33 -29.55
C GLN A 417 -2.33 -21.25 -30.00
N GLY A 418 -1.57 -22.28 -30.34
CA GLY A 418 -1.74 -23.71 -30.51
C GLY A 418 -0.41 -24.22 -31.08
N MET A 419 0.05 -25.39 -30.64
CA MET A 419 1.26 -26.03 -31.17
C MET A 419 1.09 -26.47 -32.63
N SER A 420 2.10 -26.26 -33.49
CA SER A 420 2.46 -27.24 -34.53
C SER A 420 3.89 -27.08 -35.08
N MET A 421 4.67 -28.11 -34.82
CA MET A 421 5.79 -28.73 -35.54
C MET A 421 6.13 -28.29 -36.99
N ALA A 422 7.45 -28.36 -37.26
CA ALA A 422 8.11 -28.94 -38.44
C ALA A 422 8.61 -28.04 -39.61
N GLN A 423 9.95 -28.07 -39.73
CA GLN A 423 10.79 -28.31 -40.93
C GLN A 423 10.71 -27.43 -42.20
N GLU A 424 11.92 -27.03 -42.59
CA GLU A 424 12.43 -26.65 -43.92
C GLU A 424 11.66 -27.21 -45.14
N GLN A 425 11.46 -26.37 -46.16
CA GLN A 425 12.03 -26.60 -47.49
C GLN A 425 11.89 -25.37 -48.42
N GLU A 426 12.96 -25.15 -49.18
CA GLU A 426 13.11 -24.18 -50.26
C GLU A 426 12.11 -24.35 -51.42
N GLY A 427 11.86 -23.29 -52.20
CA GLY A 427 11.18 -23.45 -53.49
C GLY A 427 10.70 -22.17 -54.20
N MET A 428 11.63 -21.40 -54.75
CA MET A 428 11.54 -20.68 -56.05
C MET A 428 10.22 -20.70 -56.86
N LYS A 429 9.62 -19.53 -57.17
CA LYS A 429 9.51 -18.90 -58.53
C LYS A 429 8.34 -17.91 -58.72
N HIS A 430 8.65 -16.91 -59.55
CA HIS A 430 7.85 -15.76 -60.01
C HIS A 430 6.80 -16.06 -61.09
N SER A 431 5.98 -15.02 -61.35
CA SER A 431 5.11 -14.72 -62.53
C SER A 431 3.74 -15.39 -62.54
N GLY A 432 2.61 -14.78 -62.91
CA GLY A 432 2.29 -13.51 -63.56
C GLY A 432 1.02 -13.73 -64.42
N HIS A 433 0.13 -12.72 -64.48
CA HIS A 433 -1.01 -12.53 -65.42
C HIS A 433 -2.40 -13.14 -65.13
N ALA A 434 -3.24 -12.29 -64.52
CA ALA A 434 -4.51 -11.70 -64.99
C ALA A 434 -5.51 -12.47 -65.91
N ALA A 435 -6.76 -12.55 -65.38
CA ALA A 435 -8.11 -12.33 -65.95
C ALA A 435 -8.59 -13.06 -67.23
N PRO A 436 -9.90 -13.39 -67.29
CA PRO A 436 -10.79 -12.50 -68.06
C PRO A 436 -12.18 -12.21 -67.44
N VAL A 437 -12.79 -11.17 -68.03
CA VAL A 437 -14.01 -10.37 -67.76
C VAL A 437 -15.26 -11.10 -68.31
N ASN A 438 -16.29 -11.39 -67.47
CA ASN A 438 -17.60 -10.71 -67.26
C ASN A 438 -18.75 -11.16 -68.20
N PRO A 439 -20.03 -11.12 -67.76
CA PRO A 439 -20.87 -9.98 -68.15
C PRO A 439 -21.91 -9.48 -67.12
N GLU A 440 -22.27 -8.18 -67.26
CA GLU A 440 -23.50 -7.47 -66.83
C GLU A 440 -23.81 -7.41 -65.31
N MET A 441 -24.15 -6.28 -64.67
CA MET A 441 -25.04 -5.17 -65.01
C MET A 441 -24.83 -3.94 -64.07
N SER A 442 -25.21 -2.73 -64.53
CA SER A 442 -25.32 -1.38 -63.88
C SER A 442 -25.88 -1.33 -62.43
N PRO A 443 -25.76 -0.23 -61.62
CA PRO A 443 -25.90 1.19 -62.03
C PRO A 443 -25.00 2.28 -61.38
N GLU A 444 -25.01 3.40 -62.11
CA GLU A 444 -24.58 4.80 -61.88
C GLU A 444 -23.53 5.18 -60.82
#